data_AF-A0A7S1D1E3-F1
#
_entry.id   AF-A0A7S1D1E3-F1
#
_cell.length_a   1.000
_cell.length_b   1.000
_cell.length_c   1.000
_cell.angle_alpha   90.00
_cell.angle_beta   90.00
_cell.angle_gamma   90.00
#
_symmetry.space_group_name_H-M   'P 1'
#
loop_
_entity.id
_entity.type
_entity.pdbx_description
1 polymer ?
#
loop_
_entity_poly.entity_id
_entity_poly.type
_entity_poly.pdbx_seq_one_letter_code
_entity_poly.pdbx_strand_id
1 'polypeptide(L)'
;SNFSRGVQEYKAEIYRVGLAQRDEDLSRTFDALTDATYSALRLYVVVLIVIALVSLGILVMMTAWISQTLTVPVTQLRLLITNIQRYESVDDFPKVIGGSREVTRVRSTFGRLFKLLRVANIAFFTGNIESANSTLDESLSLFTKLNNCKAIGIANNNLGNV
;
A
#
# COMPACT_ATOMS: atom_id res chain seq x y z
N SER A 1 -63.48 44.84 -39.52
CA SER A 1 -62.87 43.92 -38.54
C SER A 1 -62.52 44.71 -37.28
N ASN A 2 -63.41 44.71 -36.30
CA ASN A 2 -63.35 45.53 -35.08
C ASN A 2 -62.57 44.82 -33.96
N PHE A 3 -61.31 45.18 -33.75
CA PHE A 3 -60.51 44.81 -32.58
C PHE A 3 -60.50 45.94 -31.53
N SER A 4 -61.66 46.57 -31.29
CA SER A 4 -61.87 47.62 -30.29
C SER A 4 -62.75 47.17 -29.12
N ARG A 5 -62.65 45.90 -28.71
CA ARG A 5 -63.25 45.44 -27.45
C ARG A 5 -62.27 45.73 -26.31
N GLY A 6 -62.67 46.70 -25.48
CA GLY A 6 -61.90 47.25 -24.38
C GLY A 6 -61.31 46.17 -23.47
N VAL A 7 -59.99 46.23 -23.33
CA VAL A 7 -59.28 45.63 -22.20
C VAL A 7 -59.56 46.56 -21.02
N GLN A 8 -60.37 46.10 -20.07
CA GLN A 8 -60.47 46.76 -18.77
C GLN A 8 -59.11 46.62 -18.10
N GLU A 9 -58.41 47.74 -17.88
CA GLU A 9 -57.24 47.79 -17.01
C GLU A 9 -57.66 47.37 -15.61
N TYR A 10 -57.38 46.11 -15.27
CA TYR A 10 -57.48 45.66 -13.89
C TYR A 10 -56.29 46.24 -13.15
N LYS A 11 -56.48 47.40 -12.51
CA LYS A 11 -55.55 47.92 -11.51
C LYS A 11 -55.53 46.94 -10.34
N ALA A 12 -54.61 45.98 -10.38
CA ALA A 12 -54.27 45.21 -9.20
C ALA A 12 -53.71 46.20 -8.17
N GLU A 13 -54.48 46.48 -7.13
CA GLU A 13 -53.95 47.14 -5.93
C GLU A 13 -52.93 46.18 -5.32
N ILE A 14 -51.66 46.34 -5.71
CA ILE A 14 -50.55 45.65 -5.08
C ILE A 14 -50.39 46.32 -3.71
N TYR A 15 -51.10 45.79 -2.71
CA TYR A 15 -50.90 46.14 -1.31
C TYR A 15 -49.46 45.75 -0.94
N ARG A 16 -48.54 46.71 -1.01
CA ARG A 16 -47.24 46.60 -0.35
C ARG A 16 -47.50 46.74 1.14
N VAL A 17 -47.75 45.61 1.81
CA VAL A 17 -47.72 45.53 3.26
C VAL A 17 -46.26 45.79 3.66
N GLY A 18 -45.93 47.05 3.88
CA GLY A 18 -44.71 47.44 4.56
C GLY A 18 -44.84 47.01 6.01
N LEU A 19 -44.33 45.83 6.33
CA LEU A 19 -44.12 45.45 7.72
C LEU A 19 -43.05 46.39 8.27
N ALA A 20 -43.47 47.46 8.94
CA ALA A 20 -42.61 48.27 9.79
C ALA A 20 -42.26 47.44 11.03
N GLN A 21 -41.45 46.41 10.83
CA GLN A 21 -40.87 45.63 11.91
C GLN A 21 -39.66 46.41 12.42
N ARG A 22 -39.54 46.57 13.74
CA ARG A 22 -38.38 47.22 14.34
C ARG A 22 -37.12 46.49 13.90
N ASP A 23 -36.13 47.24 13.40
CA ASP A 23 -34.83 46.70 12.96
C ASP A 23 -34.17 45.80 14.01
N GLU A 24 -34.42 46.08 15.30
CA GLU A 24 -33.90 45.32 16.42
C GLU A 24 -34.42 43.86 16.48
N ASP A 25 -35.68 43.62 16.12
CA ASP A 25 -36.27 42.28 16.12
C ASP A 25 -35.79 41.46 14.91
N LEU A 26 -35.53 42.14 13.79
CA LEU A 26 -34.97 41.52 12.59
C LEU A 26 -33.53 41.06 12.84
N SER A 27 -32.69 41.95 13.42
CA SER A 27 -31.29 41.62 13.74
C SER A 27 -31.21 40.43 14.68
N ARG A 28 -32.00 40.40 15.76
CA ARG A 28 -31.98 39.27 16.72
C ARG A 28 -32.36 37.94 16.07
N THR A 29 -33.27 37.95 15.11
CA THR A 29 -33.66 36.73 14.38
C THR A 29 -32.54 36.27 13.45
N PHE A 30 -31.87 37.19 12.77
CA PHE A 30 -30.69 36.87 11.96
C PHE A 30 -29.52 36.38 12.81
N ASP A 31 -29.25 37.02 13.95
CA ASP A 31 -28.20 36.64 14.88
C ASP A 31 -28.42 35.22 15.42
N ALA A 32 -29.65 34.90 15.80
CA ALA A 32 -30.02 33.54 16.24
C ALA A 32 -29.84 32.49 15.14
N LEU A 33 -30.16 32.82 13.88
CA LEU A 33 -29.95 31.93 12.74
C LEU A 33 -28.45 31.78 12.41
N THR A 34 -27.67 32.85 12.50
CA THR A 34 -26.22 32.77 12.30
C THR A 34 -25.57 31.96 13.40
N ASP A 35 -25.96 32.12 14.66
CA ASP A 35 -25.40 31.34 15.78
C ASP A 35 -25.76 29.85 15.67
N ALA A 36 -26.99 29.54 15.26
CA ALA A 36 -27.41 28.16 15.00
C ALA A 36 -26.60 27.53 13.84
N THR A 37 -26.31 28.28 12.79
CA THR A 37 -25.52 27.77 11.65
C THR A 37 -24.03 27.64 11.99
N TYR A 38 -23.44 28.59 12.71
CA TYR A 38 -22.04 28.52 13.13
C TYR A 38 -21.78 27.38 14.12
N SER A 39 -22.69 27.14 15.06
CA SER A 39 -22.55 26.02 16.01
C SER A 39 -22.60 24.67 15.31
N ALA A 40 -23.51 24.47 14.35
CA ALA A 40 -23.57 23.28 13.52
C ALA A 40 -22.29 23.12 12.67
N LEU A 41 -21.84 24.19 12.00
CA LEU A 41 -20.62 24.18 11.19
C LEU A 41 -19.39 23.81 12.02
N ARG A 42 -19.27 24.39 13.22
CA ARG A 42 -18.18 24.08 14.16
C ARG A 42 -18.16 22.60 14.52
N LEU A 43 -19.32 22.01 14.81
CA LEU A 43 -19.43 20.57 15.10
C LEU A 43 -18.93 19.73 13.92
N TYR A 44 -19.35 20.05 12.69
CA TYR A 44 -18.89 19.33 11.50
C TYR A 44 -17.38 19.43 11.29
N VAL A 45 -16.79 20.61 11.47
CA VAL A 45 -15.34 20.81 11.35
C VAL A 45 -14.59 19.96 12.37
N VAL A 46 -15.06 19.94 13.62
CA VAL A 46 -14.44 19.11 14.67
C VAL A 46 -14.50 17.62 14.30
N VAL A 47 -15.65 17.12 13.84
CA VAL A 47 -15.81 15.72 13.42
C VAL A 47 -14.86 15.37 12.26
N LEU A 48 -14.74 16.25 11.26
CA LEU A 48 -13.85 16.04 10.12
C LEU A 48 -12.37 15.97 10.55
N ILE A 49 -11.94 16.84 11.47
CA ILE A 49 -10.58 16.81 12.01
C ILE A 49 -10.32 15.48 12.72
N VAL A 50 -11.25 15.00 13.53
CA VAL A 50 -11.11 13.71 14.23
C VAL A 50 -10.98 12.56 13.23
N ILE A 51 -11.82 12.52 12.19
CA ILE A 51 -11.74 11.48 11.15
C ILE A 51 -10.39 11.54 10.43
N ALA A 52 -9.90 12.74 10.10
CA ALA A 52 -8.61 12.92 9.44
C ALA A 52 -7.43 12.44 10.31
N LEU A 53 -7.49 12.68 11.62
CA LEU A 53 -6.47 12.20 12.56
C LEU A 53 -6.49 10.67 12.69
N VAL A 54 -7.67 10.07 12.75
CA VAL A 54 -7.81 8.61 12.82
C VAL A 54 -7.30 7.95 11.53
N SER A 55 -7.65 8.49 10.36
CA SER A 55 -7.20 7.95 9.08
C SER A 55 -5.67 8.05 8.92
N LEU A 56 -5.07 9.16 9.35
CA LEU A 56 -3.62 9.32 9.38
C LEU A 56 -2.96 8.29 10.30
N GLY A 57 -3.52 8.05 11.49
CA GLY A 57 -3.01 7.04 12.42
C GLY A 57 -3.01 5.63 11.82
N ILE A 58 -4.11 5.24 11.16
CA ILE A 58 -4.23 3.95 10.49
C ILE A 58 -3.19 3.81 9.38
N LEU A 59 -2.98 4.86 8.57
CA LEU A 59 -1.99 4.85 7.49
C LEU A 59 -0.58 4.63 8.02
N VAL A 60 -0.17 5.38 9.05
CA VAL A 60 1.16 5.22 9.66
C VAL A 60 1.35 3.81 10.23
N MET A 61 0.33 3.27 10.91
CA MET A 61 0.37 1.92 11.45
C MET A 61 0.50 0.85 10.35
N MET A 62 -0.27 0.98 9.26
CA MET A 62 -0.15 0.09 8.10
C MET A 62 1.23 0.17 7.47
N THR A 63 1.78 1.37 7.26
CA THR A 63 3.13 1.54 6.71
C THR A 63 4.19 0.88 7.59
N ALA A 64 4.12 1.08 8.91
CA ALA A 64 5.04 0.44 9.85
C ALA A 64 4.94 -1.10 9.78
N TRP A 65 3.72 -1.63 9.74
CA TRP A 65 3.48 -3.06 9.63
C TRP A 65 4.01 -3.66 8.33
N ILE A 66 3.76 -3.00 7.19
CA ILE A 66 4.29 -3.41 5.88
C ILE A 66 5.82 -3.38 5.88
N SER A 67 6.42 -2.32 6.44
CA SER A 67 7.88 -2.17 6.50
C SER A 67 8.54 -3.32 7.29
N GLN A 68 7.97 -3.68 8.44
CA GLN A 68 8.47 -4.80 9.23
C GLN A 68 8.26 -6.15 8.54
N THR A 69 7.12 -6.31 7.85
CA THR A 69 6.74 -7.59 7.23
C THR A 69 7.47 -7.86 5.92
N LEU A 70 7.76 -6.83 5.12
CA LEU A 70 8.34 -6.97 3.77
C LEU A 70 9.75 -6.41 3.66
N THR A 71 9.98 -5.18 4.11
CA THR A 71 11.24 -4.48 3.86
C THR A 71 12.41 -5.13 4.60
N VAL A 72 12.21 -5.52 5.86
CA VAL A 72 13.24 -6.19 6.67
C VAL A 72 13.69 -7.51 6.04
N PRO A 73 12.81 -8.48 5.70
CA PRO A 73 13.26 -9.74 5.11
C PRO A 73 13.87 -9.54 3.70
N VAL A 74 13.37 -8.59 2.89
CA VAL A 74 13.94 -8.32 1.56
C VAL A 74 15.33 -7.70 1.65
N THR A 75 15.56 -6.79 2.60
CA THR A 75 16.89 -6.20 2.83
C THR A 75 17.88 -7.21 3.38
N GLN A 76 17.47 -8.06 4.32
CA GLN A 76 18.28 -9.19 4.79
C GLN A 76 18.64 -10.16 3.66
N LEU A 77 17.69 -10.44 2.77
CA LEU A 77 17.94 -11.30 1.63
C LEU A 77 18.94 -10.69 0.65
N ARG A 78 18.85 -9.38 0.41
CA ARG A 78 19.83 -8.65 -0.41
C ARG A 78 21.23 -8.74 0.21
N LEU A 79 21.36 -8.51 1.51
CA LEU A 79 22.64 -8.62 2.22
C LEU A 79 23.23 -10.03 2.08
N LEU A 80 22.38 -11.05 2.20
CA LEU A 80 22.79 -12.44 2.04
C LEU A 80 23.33 -12.73 0.64
N ILE A 81 22.68 -12.21 -0.41
CA ILE A 81 23.18 -12.32 -1.80
C ILE A 81 24.53 -11.60 -1.95
N THR A 82 24.68 -10.39 -1.41
CA THR A 82 25.95 -9.65 -1.47
C THR A 82 27.07 -10.38 -0.73
N ASN A 83 26.78 -11.04 0.39
CA ASN A 83 27.78 -11.81 1.13
C ASN A 83 28.19 -13.08 0.39
N ILE A 84 27.27 -13.79 -0.29
CA ILE A 84 27.62 -14.89 -1.19
C ILE A 84 28.59 -14.43 -2.28
N GLN A 85 28.30 -13.28 -2.91
CA GLN A 85 29.16 -12.75 -3.97
C GLN A 85 30.58 -12.44 -3.49
N ARG A 86 30.76 -12.17 -2.20
CA ARG A 86 32.06 -11.87 -1.58
C ARG A 86 32.79 -13.12 -1.06
N TYR A 87 32.26 -14.33 -1.27
CA TYR A 87 32.81 -15.59 -0.74
C TYR A 87 33.01 -15.59 0.78
N GLU A 88 32.37 -14.67 1.51
CA GLU A 88 32.41 -14.68 2.97
C GLU A 88 31.50 -15.81 3.44
N SER A 89 32.02 -16.69 4.30
CA SER A 89 31.29 -17.85 4.82
C SER A 89 30.11 -17.39 5.67
N VAL A 90 28.94 -17.20 5.04
CA VAL A 90 27.69 -16.99 5.74
C VAL A 90 27.29 -18.33 6.34
N ASP A 91 27.58 -18.51 7.63
CA ASP A 91 27.40 -19.79 8.30
C ASP A 91 25.94 -20.22 8.39
N ASP A 92 24.99 -19.28 8.45
CA ASP A 92 23.57 -19.60 8.52
C ASP A 92 22.63 -18.57 7.86
N PHE A 93 21.56 -19.09 7.25
CA PHE A 93 20.45 -18.27 6.76
C PHE A 93 19.69 -17.69 7.97
N PRO A 94 19.51 -16.36 8.08
CA PRO A 94 18.98 -15.73 9.29
C PRO A 94 17.59 -16.25 9.63
N LYS A 95 17.38 -16.54 10.92
CA LYS A 95 16.09 -16.95 11.47
C LYS A 95 15.18 -15.72 11.60
N VAL A 96 14.44 -15.38 10.54
CA VAL A 96 13.36 -14.38 10.64
C VAL A 96 12.22 -14.96 11.46
N ILE A 97 11.81 -14.28 12.54
CA ILE A 97 10.65 -14.67 13.35
C ILE A 97 9.50 -13.76 12.91
N GLY A 98 8.42 -14.33 12.38
CA GLY A 98 7.26 -13.60 11.86
C GLY A 98 7.24 -13.40 10.34
N GLY A 99 6.19 -12.75 9.86
CA GLY A 99 5.93 -12.49 8.43
C GLY A 99 4.63 -13.11 7.91
N SER A 100 4.15 -12.66 6.75
CA SER A 100 3.00 -13.28 6.10
C SER A 100 3.32 -14.70 5.58
N ARG A 101 2.29 -15.48 5.23
CA ARG A 101 2.46 -16.83 4.65
C ARG A 101 3.28 -16.79 3.35
N GLU A 102 3.09 -15.75 2.55
CA GLU A 102 3.78 -15.50 1.29
C GLU A 102 5.25 -15.19 1.53
N VAL A 103 5.56 -14.31 2.50
CA VAL A 103 6.95 -13.99 2.89
C VAL A 103 7.65 -15.25 3.39
N THR A 104 6.96 -16.06 4.18
CA THR A 104 7.48 -17.34 4.68
C THR A 104 7.76 -18.31 3.52
N ARG A 105 6.88 -18.41 2.52
CA ARG A 105 7.10 -19.22 1.32
C ARG A 105 8.31 -18.73 0.52
N VAL A 106 8.36 -17.44 0.21
CA VAL A 106 9.47 -16.82 -0.53
C VAL A 106 10.79 -17.09 0.20
N ARG A 107 10.82 -16.87 1.51
CA ARG A 107 11.99 -17.14 2.34
C ARG A 107 12.39 -18.62 2.32
N SER A 108 11.43 -19.54 2.43
CA SER A 108 11.73 -20.98 2.40
C SER A 108 12.35 -21.41 1.07
N THR A 109 11.86 -20.86 -0.05
CA THR A 109 12.42 -21.09 -1.38
C THR A 109 13.83 -20.51 -1.50
N PHE A 110 14.05 -19.28 -1.01
CA PHE A 110 15.37 -18.67 -1.00
C PHE A 110 16.36 -19.41 -0.09
N GLY A 111 15.93 -19.90 1.07
CA GLY A 111 16.77 -20.70 1.95
C GLY A 111 17.20 -22.03 1.30
N ARG A 112 16.30 -22.66 0.51
CA ARG A 112 16.65 -23.85 -0.28
C ARG A 112 17.66 -23.51 -1.38
N LEU A 113 17.42 -22.45 -2.15
CA LEU A 113 18.34 -21.97 -3.18
C LEU A 113 19.73 -21.68 -2.61
N PHE A 114 19.80 -21.01 -1.46
CA PHE A 114 21.06 -20.71 -0.79
C PHE A 114 21.83 -21.96 -0.39
N LYS A 115 21.15 -22.94 0.22
CA LYS A 115 21.76 -24.22 0.60
C LYS A 115 22.29 -24.96 -0.62
N LEU A 116 21.52 -25.00 -1.71
CA LEU A 116 21.92 -25.65 -2.96
C LEU A 116 23.17 -24.99 -3.55
N LEU A 117 23.20 -23.66 -3.61
CA LEU A 117 24.36 -22.93 -4.13
C LEU A 117 25.60 -23.15 -3.26
N ARG A 118 25.45 -23.24 -1.93
CA ARG A 118 26.54 -23.57 -1.01
C ARG A 118 27.07 -24.99 -1.25
N VAL A 119 26.19 -25.98 -1.39
CA VAL A 119 26.58 -27.37 -1.66
C VAL A 119 27.28 -27.50 -3.02
N ALA A 120 26.75 -26.86 -4.07
CA ALA A 120 27.36 -26.85 -5.39
C ALA A 120 28.76 -26.22 -5.37
N ASN A 121 28.92 -25.08 -4.69
CA ASN A 121 30.23 -24.44 -4.55
C ASN A 121 31.21 -25.33 -3.79
N ILE A 122 30.80 -25.94 -2.66
CA ILE A 122 31.67 -26.86 -1.91
C ILE A 122 32.09 -28.03 -2.80
N ALA A 123 31.15 -28.68 -3.50
CA ALA A 123 31.45 -29.79 -4.40
C ALA A 123 32.45 -29.39 -5.50
N PHE A 124 32.25 -28.23 -6.13
CA PHE A 124 33.16 -27.67 -7.13
C PHE A 124 34.57 -27.45 -6.58
N PHE A 125 34.72 -26.78 -5.43
CA PHE A 125 36.04 -26.51 -4.83
C PHE A 125 36.72 -27.75 -4.26
N THR A 126 35.97 -28.81 -3.93
CA THR A 126 36.54 -30.11 -3.54
C THR A 126 36.97 -30.97 -4.74
N GLY A 127 36.77 -30.49 -5.98
CA GLY A 127 37.12 -31.22 -7.20
C GLY A 127 36.12 -32.31 -7.59
N ASN A 128 34.99 -32.42 -6.88
CA ASN A 128 33.93 -33.37 -7.19
C ASN A 128 32.90 -32.74 -8.13
N ILE A 129 33.30 -32.61 -9.40
CA ILE A 129 32.52 -31.96 -10.47
C ILE A 129 31.21 -32.72 -10.75
N GLU A 130 31.22 -34.06 -10.68
CA GLU A 130 30.01 -34.88 -10.88
C GLU A 130 28.94 -34.59 -9.82
N SER A 131 29.34 -34.48 -8.55
CA SER A 131 28.41 -34.12 -7.47
C SER A 131 27.90 -32.69 -7.60
N ALA A 132 28.72 -31.75 -8.10
CA ALA A 132 28.30 -30.38 -8.36
C ALA A 132 27.25 -30.34 -9.49
N ASN A 133 27.50 -31.02 -10.61
CA ASN A 133 26.57 -31.11 -11.73
C ASN A 133 25.25 -31.77 -11.34
N SER A 134 25.29 -32.90 -10.63
CA SER A 134 24.07 -33.55 -10.13
C SER A 134 23.25 -32.63 -9.22
N THR A 135 23.92 -31.87 -8.34
CA THR A 135 23.23 -30.91 -7.45
C THR A 135 22.60 -29.74 -8.24
N LEU A 136 23.28 -29.24 -9.27
CA LEU A 136 22.76 -28.18 -10.13
C LEU A 136 21.58 -28.66 -10.99
N ASP A 137 21.61 -29.89 -11.50
CA ASP A 137 20.50 -30.51 -12.24
C ASP A 137 19.26 -30.71 -11.36
N GLU A 138 19.44 -31.18 -10.12
CA GLU A 138 18.33 -31.28 -9.15
C GLU A 138 17.73 -29.91 -8.84
N SER A 139 18.59 -28.89 -8.74
CA SER A 139 18.18 -27.50 -8.54
C SER A 139 17.38 -26.97 -9.72
N LEU A 140 17.83 -27.23 -10.95
CA LEU A 140 17.15 -26.85 -12.18
C LEU A 140 15.76 -27.49 -12.27
N SER A 141 15.66 -28.78 -11.95
CA SER A 141 14.38 -29.51 -11.89
C SER A 141 13.42 -28.87 -10.88
N LEU A 142 13.91 -28.49 -9.70
CA LEU A 142 13.12 -27.80 -8.69
C LEU A 142 12.64 -26.42 -9.17
N PHE A 143 13.51 -25.61 -9.80
CA PHE A 143 13.12 -24.29 -10.31
C PHE A 143 12.12 -24.36 -11.45
N THR A 144 12.22 -25.41 -12.27
CA THR A 144 11.28 -25.71 -13.34
C THR A 144 9.90 -26.05 -12.78
N LYS A 145 9.83 -26.91 -11.76
CA LYS A 145 8.57 -27.23 -11.06
C LYS A 145 7.93 -26.01 -10.39
N LEU A 146 8.74 -25.02 -9.99
CA LEU A 146 8.27 -23.79 -9.38
C LEU A 146 7.97 -22.66 -10.40
N ASN A 147 8.13 -22.90 -11.70
CA ASN A 147 8.01 -21.89 -12.76
C ASN A 147 8.81 -20.60 -12.48
N ASN A 148 9.99 -20.73 -11.87
CA ASN A 148 10.85 -19.59 -11.53
C ASN A 148 11.88 -19.34 -12.63
N CYS A 149 11.46 -18.66 -13.71
CA CYS A 149 12.28 -18.41 -14.91
C CYS A 149 13.64 -17.77 -14.59
N LYS A 150 13.71 -16.89 -13.59
CA LYS A 150 14.96 -16.25 -13.17
C LYS A 150 15.93 -17.25 -12.53
N ALA A 151 15.43 -18.10 -11.64
CA ALA A 151 16.26 -19.12 -10.98
C ALA A 151 16.73 -20.20 -11.98
N ILE A 152 15.90 -20.56 -12.96
CA ILE A 152 16.27 -21.44 -14.07
C ILE A 152 17.45 -20.85 -14.86
N GLY A 153 17.39 -19.55 -15.20
CA GLY A 153 18.48 -18.87 -15.91
C GLY A 153 19.80 -18.87 -15.14
N ILE A 154 19.76 -18.69 -13.81
CA ILE A 154 20.96 -18.76 -12.96
C ILE A 154 21.52 -20.19 -12.92
N ALA A 155 20.65 -21.20 -12.74
CA ALA A 155 21.08 -22.60 -12.70
C ALA A 155 21.72 -23.03 -14.02
N ASN A 156 21.14 -22.67 -15.16
CA ASN A 156 21.70 -22.97 -16.48
C ASN A 156 23.06 -22.30 -16.73
N ASN A 157 23.24 -21.06 -16.26
CA ASN A 157 24.53 -20.38 -16.38
C ASN A 157 25.62 -21.08 -15.56
N ASN A 158 25.26 -21.49 -14.34
CA ASN A 158 26.18 -22.23 -13.48
C ASN A 158 26.50 -23.63 -14.04
N LEU A 159 25.51 -24.36 -14.58
CA LEU A 159 25.71 -25.64 -15.28
C LEU A 159 26.63 -25.52 -16.50
N GLY A 160 26.58 -24.38 -17.21
CA GLY A 160 27.49 -24.14 -18.33
C GLY A 160 28.92 -23.76 -17.92
N ASN A 161 29.14 -23.43 -16.63
CA ASN A 161 30.42 -22.99 -16.10
C ASN A 161 31.12 -24.04 -15.22
N VAL A 162 30.42 -25.13 -14.90
CA VAL A 162 30.94 -26.34 -14.25
C VAL A 162 31.34 -27.35 -15.33
#